data_AF-A0A7Z2SP35-F1
#
_entry.id   AF-A0A7Z2SP35-F1
#
_cell.length_a   1.000
_cell.length_b   1.000
_cell.length_c   1.000
_cell.angle_alpha   90.00
_cell.angle_beta   90.00
_cell.angle_gamma   90.00
#
_symmetry.space_group_name_H-M   'P 1'
#
loop_
_entity.id
_entity.type
_entity.pdbx_description
1 polymer ?
#
loop_
_entity_poly.entity_id
_entity_poly.type
_entity_poly.pdbx_seq_one_letter_code
_entity_poly.pdbx_strand_id
1 'polypeptide(L)' 'MNDNRSRLLDLLTCIYCNQTMNLEKIDPDDQGNDLIQYRCKMCQRIETVRLSRGRWPSAS' A
#
# COMPACT_ATOMS: atom_id res chain seq x y z
N MET A 1 -21.47 3.50 0.17
CA MET A 1 -20.13 4.10 -0.01
C MET A 1 -19.43 3.93 1.33
N ASN A 2 -18.58 2.91 1.46
CA ASN A 2 -17.86 2.69 2.71
C ASN A 2 -16.44 3.20 2.52
N ASP A 3 -16.18 4.41 3.02
CA ASP A 3 -14.87 5.09 3.02
C ASP A 3 -13.91 4.46 4.04
N ASN A 4 -13.88 3.12 4.08
CA ASN A 4 -12.95 2.34 4.89
C ASN A 4 -11.56 2.26 4.24
N ARG A 5 -11.15 3.31 3.51
CA ARG A 5 -9.73 3.49 3.16
C ARG A 5 -9.00 3.73 4.47
N SER A 6 -8.45 2.64 5.00
CA SER A 6 -7.64 2.66 6.22
C SER A 6 -6.53 3.69 6.05
N ARG A 7 -6.36 4.60 7.02
CA ARG A 7 -5.30 5.62 7.02
C ARG A 7 -3.89 5.03 6.86
N LEU A 8 -3.75 3.72 7.13
CA LEU A 8 -2.52 2.96 6.89
C LEU A 8 -2.16 2.85 5.41
N LEU A 9 -3.12 3.03 4.50
CA LEU A 9 -2.91 2.96 3.05
C LEU A 9 -2.32 4.25 2.47
N ASP A 10 -2.23 5.36 3.21
CA ASP A 10 -1.88 6.68 2.65
C ASP A 10 -0.42 7.11 2.87
N LEU A 11 0.45 6.23 3.38
CA LEU A 11 1.75 6.66 3.95
C LEU A 11 2.98 5.96 3.35
N LEU A 12 3.01 5.67 2.05
CA LEU A 12 4.25 5.24 1.39
C LEU A 12 5.07 6.46 0.95
N THR A 13 6.35 6.51 1.28
CA THR A 13 7.29 7.56 0.82
C THR A 13 8.18 7.01 -0.28
N CYS A 14 8.28 7.73 -1.40
CA CYS A 14 9.17 7.35 -2.48
C CYS A 14 10.63 7.44 -2.02
N ILE A 15 11.37 6.34 -2.14
CA ILE A 15 12.76 6.26 -1.66
C ILE A 15 13.75 7.18 -2.41
N TYR A 16 13.35 7.71 -3.58
CA TYR A 16 14.18 8.60 -4.39
C TYR A 16 13.85 10.08 -4.17
N CYS A 17 12.57 10.42 -4.11
CA CYS A 17 12.13 11.82 -4.00
C CYS A 17 11.87 12.24 -2.56
N ASN A 18 11.80 11.28 -1.62
CA ASN A 18 11.37 11.49 -0.25
C ASN A 18 10.01 12.21 -0.15
N GLN A 19 9.10 11.91 -1.10
CA GLN A 19 7.76 12.45 -1.18
C GLN A 19 6.73 11.37 -0.91
N THR A 20 5.65 11.73 -0.21
CA THR A 20 4.49 10.86 -0.04
C THR A 20 3.92 10.48 -1.41
N MET A 21 3.76 9.19 -1.62
CA MET A 21 3.21 8.60 -2.84
C MET A 21 1.69 8.53 -2.75
N ASN A 22 1.04 8.57 -3.90
CA ASN A 22 -0.39 8.37 -3.99
C ASN A 22 -0.72 6.89 -4.17
N LEU A 23 -1.78 6.44 -3.50
CA LEU A 23 -2.44 5.20 -3.84
C LEU A 23 -3.01 5.27 -5.27
N GLU A 24 -2.58 4.36 -6.14
CA GLU A 24 -3.05 4.26 -7.52
C GLU A 24 -4.06 3.13 -7.71
N LYS A 25 -3.73 1.94 -7.19
CA LYS A 25 -4.54 0.74 -7.42
C LYS A 25 -4.43 -0.22 -6.24
N ILE A 26 -5.51 -0.95 -6.00
CA ILE A 26 -5.54 -2.11 -5.11
C ILE A 26 -6.16 -3.25 -5.90
N ASP A 27 -5.44 -4.37 -6.04
CA ASP A 27 -5.93 -5.60 -6.66
C ASP A 27 -5.64 -6.79 -5.75
N PRO A 28 -6.48 -7.84 -5.76
CA PRO A 28 -6.11 -9.11 -5.14
C PRO A 28 -4.96 -9.77 -5.90
N ASP A 29 -4.05 -10.43 -5.19
CA ASP A 29 -3.09 -11.37 -5.79
C ASP A 29 -3.67 -12.78 -5.92
N ASP A 30 -2.90 -13.65 -6.57
CA ASP A 30 -3.20 -15.07 -6.79
C ASP A 30 -3.34 -15.89 -5.50
N GLN A 31 -2.90 -15.34 -4.37
CA GLN A 31 -2.93 -15.96 -3.05
C GLN A 31 -4.02 -15.37 -2.14
N GLY A 32 -4.87 -14.46 -2.66
CA GLY A 32 -5.93 -13.81 -1.89
C GLY A 32 -5.45 -12.73 -0.93
N ASN A 33 -4.21 -12.25 -1.07
CA ASN A 33 -3.72 -11.03 -0.43
C ASN A 33 -4.04 -9.81 -1.31
N ASP A 34 -3.86 -8.61 -0.77
CA ASP A 34 -4.04 -7.37 -1.53
C ASP A 34 -2.66 -6.86 -2.02
N LEU A 35 -2.52 -6.66 -3.32
CA LEU A 35 -1.44 -5.89 -3.95
C LEU A 35 -1.87 -4.43 -4.07
N ILE A 36 -1.04 -3.54 -3.54
CA ILE A 36 -1.27 -2.11 -3.57
C ILE A 36 -0.18 -1.45 -4.40
N GLN A 37 -0.59 -0.62 -5.35
CA GLN A 37 0.30 0.19 -6.16
C GLN A 37 0.25 1.64 -5.71
N TYR A 38 1.45 2.19 -5.55
CA TYR A 38 1.68 3.59 -5.21
C TYR A 38 2.44 4.28 -6.32
N ARG A 39 2.09 5.53 -6.62
CA ARG A 39 2.82 6.37 -7.58
C ARG A 39 3.39 7.60 -6.92
N CYS A 40 4.68 7.84 -7.15
CA CYS A 40 5.32 9.09 -6.75
C CYS A 40 4.84 10.21 -7.68
N LYS A 41 4.29 11.30 -7.13
CA LYS A 41 3.88 12.47 -7.92
C LYS A 41 5.05 13.14 -8.64
N MET A 42 6.26 13.06 -8.08
CA MET A 42 7.44 13.74 -8.61
C MET A 42 8.11 12.94 -9.73
N CYS A 43 8.62 11.74 -9.43
CA CYS A 43 9.36 10.94 -10.41
C CYS A 43 8.50 9.92 -11.17
N GLN A 44 7.19 9.85 -10.90
CA GLN A 44 6.24 8.93 -11.53
C GLN A 44 6.55 7.44 -11.34
N ARG A 45 7.51 7.11 -10.46
CA ARG A 45 7.84 5.73 -10.09
C ARG A 45 6.62 5.06 -9.45
N ILE A 46 6.39 3.81 -9.85
CA ILE A 46 5.38 2.95 -9.27
C ILE A 46 6.08 1.99 -8.29
N GLU A 47 5.62 1.96 -7.05
CA GLU A 47 6.02 0.98 -6.04
C GLU A 47 4.82 0.08 -5.74
N THR A 48 5.05 -1.24 -5.71
CA THR A 48 3.99 -2.22 -5.42
C THR A 48 4.32 -2.89 -4.09
N VAL A 49 3.35 -2.90 -3.16
CA VAL A 49 3.46 -3.57 -1.86
C VAL A 49 2.39 -4.65 -1.76
N ARG A 50 2.72 -5.77 -1.12
CA ARG A 50 1.79 -6.86 -0.83
C ARG A 50 1.38 -6.79 0.63
N LEU A 51 0.09 -6.60 0.88
CA LEU A 51 -0.48 -6.73 2.23
C LEU A 51 -0.71 -8.19 2.54
N SER A 52 0.24 -8.79 3.26
CA SER A 52 0.02 -10.10 3.86
C SER A 52 -0.84 -9.96 5.12
N ARG A 53 -1.93 -10.73 5.20
CA ARG A 53 -2.74 -10.82 6.43
C ARG A 53 -2.02 -11.72 7.43
N GLY A 54 -1.07 -11.17 8.16
CA GLY A 54 -0.50 -11.85 9.34
C GLY A 54 -1.49 -11.82 10.50
N ARG A 55 -1.65 -12.95 11.22
CA ARG A 55 -2.06 -12.86 12.63
C ARG A 55 -0.90 -12.18 13.35
N TRP A 56 -1.14 -11.04 13.98
CA TRP A 56 -0.22 -10.58 15.02
C TRP A 56 -0.02 -11.74 15.99
N PRO A 57 1.22 -12.04 16.45
CA PRO A 57 1.39 -13.01 17.51
C PRO A 57 0.55 -12.50 18.68
N SER A 58 -0.55 -13.19 18.95
CA SER A 58 -1.32 -12.98 20.16
C SER A 58 -0.35 -13.23 21.29
N ALA A 59 -0.03 -12.18 22.05
CA ALA A 59 0.78 -12.29 23.26
C ALA A 59 0.21 -13.46 24.07
N SER A 60 1.02 -14.50 24.21
CA SER A 60 0.68 -15.70 24.99
C SER A 60 0.77 -15.40 26.47
#